data_AF-S4R608-F1
#
_entry.id   AF-S4R608-F1
#
_cell.length_a   1.000
_cell.length_b   1.000
_cell.length_c   1.000
_cell.angle_alpha   90.00
_cell.angle_beta   90.00
_cell.angle_gamma   90.00
#
_symmetry.space_group_name_H-M   'P 1'
#
loop_
_entity.id
_entity.type
_entity.pdbx_description
1 polymer ?
#
loop_
_entity_poly.entity_id
_entity_poly.type
_entity_poly.pdbx_seq_one_letter_code
_entity_poly.pdbx_strand_id
1 'polypeptide(L)'
;FWSFTEGASAMPLFVVCWTTATFGTSYLTAALRGDVDPILPYISDTAGRPPESCVFGLMLSISALAAALTMFVRYRLVAYATCGRSYAIFVNRTGFAIGLISCLGLLVVANFQQTKTLLRVSAAAEWSLGVSFLTFFLTFIRDFQ
;
A
#
# COMPACT_ATOMS: atom_id res chain seq x y z
N PHE A 1 -22.14 -9.22 12.85
CA PHE A 1 -20.74 -9.71 12.77
C PHE A 1 -20.35 -10.02 11.33
N TRP A 2 -21.15 -10.83 10.59
CA TRP A 2 -20.92 -11.21 9.19
C TRP A 2 -20.71 -10.03 8.20
N SER A 3 -21.58 -9.02 8.19
CA SER A 3 -21.42 -7.85 7.30
C SER A 3 -20.20 -6.97 7.64
N PHE A 4 -19.71 -7.01 8.89
CA PHE A 4 -18.52 -6.26 9.30
C PHE A 4 -17.24 -6.95 8.86
N THR A 5 -17.20 -8.28 8.91
CA THR A 5 -16.10 -9.09 8.35
C THR A 5 -16.02 -8.99 6.83
N GLU A 6 -17.16 -8.97 6.12
CA GLU A 6 -17.18 -8.74 4.68
C GLU A 6 -16.61 -7.36 4.31
N GLY A 7 -17.05 -6.29 5.00
CA GLY A 7 -16.50 -4.95 4.81
C GLY A 7 -14.99 -4.83 5.14
N ALA A 8 -14.51 -5.57 6.15
CA ALA A 8 -13.09 -5.63 6.51
C ALA A 8 -12.23 -6.35 5.46
N SER A 9 -12.81 -7.27 4.68
CA SER A 9 -12.16 -7.93 3.54
C SER A 9 -12.22 -7.11 2.25
N ALA A 10 -13.23 -6.25 2.10
CA ALA A 10 -13.37 -5.36 0.93
C ALA A 10 -12.35 -4.22 0.92
N MET A 11 -12.00 -3.64 2.08
CA MET A 11 -10.99 -2.57 2.17
C MET A 11 -9.61 -2.93 1.58
N PRO A 12 -8.98 -4.07 1.94
CA PRO A 12 -7.70 -4.44 1.35
C PRO A 12 -7.79 -4.78 -0.14
N LEU A 13 -8.92 -5.33 -0.60
CA LEU A 13 -9.16 -5.55 -2.03
C LEU A 13 -9.22 -4.22 -2.79
N PHE A 14 -9.92 -3.23 -2.21
CA PHE A 14 -9.97 -1.88 -2.77
C PHE A 14 -8.57 -1.27 -2.89
N VAL A 15 -7.74 -1.38 -1.85
CA VAL A 15 -6.36 -0.88 -1.89
C VAL A 15 -5.56 -1.55 -3.00
N VAL A 16 -5.65 -2.87 -3.17
CA VAL A 16 -4.92 -3.60 -4.23
C VAL A 16 -5.42 -3.22 -5.63
N CYS A 17 -6.73 -3.15 -5.85
CA CYS A 17 -7.28 -2.74 -7.14
C CYS A 17 -6.89 -1.30 -7.48
N TRP A 18 -6.93 -0.40 -6.51
CA TRP A 18 -6.61 1.01 -6.68
C TRP A 18 -5.11 1.25 -6.93
N THR A 19 -4.21 0.56 -6.23
CA THR A 19 -2.77 0.66 -6.49
C THR A 19 -2.41 0.09 -7.86
N THR A 20 -3.03 -1.03 -8.25
CA THR A 20 -2.85 -1.62 -9.59
C THR A 20 -3.32 -0.65 -10.69
N ALA A 21 -4.46 0.01 -10.48
CA ALA A 21 -4.94 1.05 -11.38
C ALA A 21 -3.96 2.24 -11.45
N THR A 22 -3.37 2.64 -10.33
CA THR A 22 -2.37 3.72 -10.25
C THR A 22 -1.14 3.41 -11.11
N PHE A 23 -0.62 2.17 -11.03
CA PHE A 23 0.46 1.71 -11.91
C PHE A 23 0.04 1.63 -13.38
N GLY A 24 -1.18 1.14 -13.64
CA GLY A 24 -1.76 1.08 -14.99
C GLY A 24 -1.91 2.46 -15.63
N THR A 25 -2.34 3.48 -14.86
CA THR A 25 -2.46 4.85 -15.35
C THR A 25 -1.10 5.45 -15.69
N SER A 26 -0.06 5.18 -14.90
CA SER A 26 1.30 5.63 -15.18
C SER A 26 1.89 4.99 -16.44
N TYR A 27 1.56 3.72 -16.70
CA TYR A 27 1.92 3.02 -17.94
C TYR A 27 1.16 3.60 -19.15
N LEU A 28 -0.14 3.85 -19.01
CA LEU A 28 -0.97 4.35 -20.10
C LEU A 28 -0.57 5.79 -20.52
N THR A 29 -0.26 6.67 -19.56
CA THR A 29 0.26 8.02 -19.87
C THR A 29 1.60 7.98 -20.59
N ALA A 30 2.47 7.03 -20.24
CA ALA A 30 3.75 6.81 -20.92
C ALA A 30 3.57 6.37 -22.37
N ALA A 31 2.66 5.40 -22.60
CA ALA A 31 2.37 4.86 -23.92
C ALA A 31 1.71 5.88 -24.85
N LEU A 32 0.83 6.75 -24.32
CA LEU A 32 0.12 7.76 -25.12
C LEU A 32 1.00 8.93 -25.58
N ARG A 33 2.14 9.20 -24.92
CA ARG A 33 3.05 10.29 -25.30
C ARG A 33 4.13 9.91 -26.31
N GLY A 34 4.33 8.62 -26.60
CA GLY A 34 5.32 8.17 -27.59
C GLY A 34 6.80 8.43 -27.22
N ASP A 35 7.08 8.73 -25.94
CA ASP A 35 8.39 9.20 -25.45
C ASP A 35 9.30 8.06 -24.92
N VAL A 36 8.92 6.78 -25.00
CA VAL A 36 9.73 5.64 -24.50
C VAL A 36 9.55 4.38 -25.37
N ASP A 37 10.62 3.59 -25.52
CA ASP A 37 10.62 2.29 -26.20
C ASP A 37 9.53 1.34 -25.64
N PRO A 38 8.61 0.83 -26.48
CA PRO A 38 7.44 0.04 -26.05
C PRO A 38 7.78 -1.33 -25.44
N ILE A 39 9.06 -1.73 -25.46
CA ILE A 39 9.56 -3.01 -24.97
C ILE A 39 10.01 -2.98 -23.50
N LEU A 40 10.40 -1.81 -22.95
CA LEU A 40 10.82 -1.68 -21.54
C LEU A 40 10.59 -0.25 -21.01
N PRO A 41 9.33 0.15 -20.74
CA PRO A 41 9.03 1.45 -20.16
C PRO A 41 9.46 1.46 -18.69
N TYR A 42 10.56 2.16 -18.39
CA TYR A 42 10.99 2.39 -17.02
C TYR A 42 10.04 3.40 -16.35
N ILE A 43 9.27 2.94 -15.37
CA ILE A 43 8.35 3.74 -14.51
C ILE A 43 9.05 4.99 -13.92
N SER A 44 10.38 4.97 -13.83
CA SER A 44 11.21 6.07 -13.35
C SER A 44 11.26 7.30 -14.26
N ASP A 45 11.00 7.17 -15.57
CA ASP A 45 11.09 8.31 -16.50
C ASP A 45 9.72 8.98 -16.74
N THR A 46 8.62 8.31 -16.41
CA THR A 46 7.24 8.79 -16.63
C THR A 46 6.70 9.64 -15.47
N ALA A 47 7.30 9.51 -14.28
CA ALA A 47 6.93 10.29 -13.09
C ALA A 47 7.69 11.63 -12.95
N GLY A 48 8.51 12.01 -13.94
CA GLY A 48 9.42 13.16 -13.83
C GLY A 48 8.86 14.50 -14.32
N ARG A 49 7.79 14.51 -15.14
CA ARG A 49 7.29 15.72 -15.81
C ARG A 49 5.87 16.10 -15.35
N PRO A 50 5.61 17.37 -14.99
CA PRO A 50 4.24 17.88 -14.87
C PRO A 50 3.51 17.75 -16.22
N PRO A 51 2.22 17.36 -16.30
CA PRO A 51 1.24 17.14 -15.22
C PRO A 51 1.18 15.69 -14.66
N GLU A 52 1.94 14.75 -15.22
CA GLU A 52 1.83 13.30 -14.94
C GLU A 52 2.28 12.93 -13.51
N SER A 53 3.36 13.55 -13.06
CA SER A 53 3.84 13.41 -11.68
C SER A 53 2.74 13.74 -10.67
N CYS A 54 2.05 14.87 -10.86
CA CYS A 54 0.97 15.33 -9.98
C CYS A 54 -0.20 14.33 -9.89
N VAL A 55 -0.63 13.76 -11.03
CA VAL A 55 -1.69 12.74 -11.06
C VAL A 55 -1.25 11.48 -10.33
N PHE A 56 -0.01 11.03 -10.57
CA PHE A 56 0.56 9.87 -9.87
C PHE A 56 0.73 10.12 -8.37
N GLY A 57 1.09 11.34 -7.97
CA GLY A 57 1.27 11.73 -6.57
C GLY A 57 -0.06 11.78 -5.83
N LEU A 58 -1.10 12.30 -6.48
CA LEU A 58 -2.46 12.27 -5.94
C LEU A 58 -2.95 10.83 -5.74
N MET A 59 -2.76 9.98 -6.74
CA MET A 59 -3.15 8.57 -6.71
C MET A 59 -2.41 7.78 -5.60
N LEU A 60 -1.09 7.99 -5.46
CA LEU A 60 -0.29 7.40 -4.38
C LEU A 60 -0.70 7.93 -2.99
N SER A 61 -1.06 9.21 -2.87
CA SER A 61 -1.55 9.78 -1.61
C SER A 61 -2.87 9.15 -1.18
N ILE A 62 -3.81 8.97 -2.12
CA ILE A 62 -5.09 8.28 -1.87
C ILE A 62 -4.83 6.82 -1.46
N SER A 63 -3.91 6.14 -2.15
CA SER A 63 -3.51 4.77 -1.82
C SER A 63 -2.93 4.66 -0.41
N ALA A 64 -2.05 5.59 -0.02
CA ALA A 64 -1.42 5.61 1.29
C ALA A 64 -2.43 5.82 2.43
N LEU A 65 -3.40 6.72 2.23
CA LEU A 65 -4.48 6.96 3.20
C LEU A 65 -5.41 5.73 3.32
N ALA A 66 -5.80 5.13 2.19
CA ALA A 66 -6.62 3.92 2.19
C ALA A 66 -5.89 2.71 2.83
N ALA A 67 -4.58 2.59 2.61
CA ALA A 67 -3.75 1.58 3.26
C ALA A 67 -3.64 1.80 4.77
N ALA A 68 -3.45 3.05 5.22
CA ALA A 68 -3.41 3.39 6.65
C ALA A 68 -4.75 3.06 7.34
N LEU A 69 -5.88 3.38 6.67
CA LEU A 69 -7.21 3.03 7.17
C LEU A 69 -7.39 1.51 7.28
N THR A 70 -6.95 0.77 6.25
CA THR A 70 -6.99 -0.71 6.24
C THR A 70 -6.16 -1.30 7.38
N MET A 71 -4.97 -0.77 7.64
CA MET A 71 -4.12 -1.20 8.75
C MET A 71 -4.77 -0.90 10.11
N PHE A 72 -5.44 0.25 10.26
CA PHE A 72 -6.16 0.59 11.48
C PHE A 72 -7.34 -0.34 11.75
N VAL A 73 -8.19 -0.59 10.75
CA VAL A 73 -9.34 -1.50 10.86
C VAL A 73 -8.85 -2.91 11.21
N ARG A 74 -7.76 -3.36 10.58
CA ARG A 74 -7.14 -4.68 10.87
C ARG A 74 -6.56 -4.78 12.26
N TYR A 75 -5.83 -3.76 12.71
CA TYR A 75 -5.30 -3.71 14.07
C TYR A 75 -6.41 -3.89 15.11
N ARG A 76 -7.55 -3.19 14.90
CA ARG A 76 -8.74 -3.33 15.75
C ARG A 76 -9.36 -4.71 15.64
N LEU A 77 -9.51 -5.25 14.44
CA LEU A 77 -10.09 -6.59 14.22
C LEU A 77 -9.30 -7.68 14.96
N VAL A 78 -7.97 -7.67 14.85
CA VAL A 78 -7.09 -8.63 15.55
C VAL A 78 -7.12 -8.39 17.05
N ALA A 79 -7.14 -7.14 17.51
CA ALA A 79 -7.26 -6.84 18.93
C ALA A 79 -8.58 -7.36 19.55
N TYR A 80 -9.67 -7.39 18.77
CA TYR A 80 -10.94 -8.01 19.20
C TYR A 80 -10.92 -9.55 19.12
N ALA A 81 -10.27 -10.12 18.11
CA ALA A 81 -10.21 -11.58 17.92
C ALA A 81 -9.23 -12.28 18.89
N THR A 82 -8.19 -11.57 19.34
CA THR A 82 -7.16 -12.13 20.20
C THR A 82 -7.63 -12.18 21.66
N CYS A 83 -8.06 -13.33 22.16
CA CYS A 83 -8.49 -13.53 23.56
C CYS A 83 -7.32 -13.55 24.57
N GLY A 84 -6.56 -12.45 24.69
CA GLY A 84 -5.58 -12.27 25.77
C GLY A 84 -4.20 -12.92 25.56
N ARG A 85 -3.88 -13.36 24.34
CA ARG A 85 -2.58 -13.96 23.99
C ARG A 85 -1.51 -12.85 23.82
N SER A 86 -0.61 -12.70 24.78
CA SER A 86 0.40 -11.61 24.80
C SER A 86 1.29 -11.53 23.55
N TYR A 87 1.66 -12.68 22.97
CA TYR A 87 2.47 -12.75 21.76
C TYR A 87 1.74 -12.18 20.52
N ALA A 88 0.46 -12.52 20.33
CA ALA A 88 -0.33 -12.04 19.20
C ALA A 88 -0.61 -10.52 19.31
N ILE A 89 -0.79 -10.01 20.53
CA ILE A 89 -0.92 -8.57 20.78
C ILE A 89 0.36 -7.82 20.38
N PHE A 90 1.54 -8.37 20.74
CA PHE A 90 2.82 -7.78 20.35
C PHE A 90 2.98 -7.73 18.84
N VAL A 91 2.78 -8.88 18.16
CA VAL A 91 2.91 -8.99 16.70
C VAL A 91 1.94 -8.05 15.97
N ASN A 92 0.70 -7.94 16.43
CA ASN A 92 -0.29 -7.02 15.86
C ASN A 92 0.13 -5.55 16.02
N ARG A 93 0.64 -5.18 17.20
CA ARG A 93 1.10 -3.80 17.47
C ARG A 93 2.34 -3.42 16.67
N THR A 94 3.31 -4.34 16.54
CA THR A 94 4.49 -4.11 15.71
C THR A 94 4.14 -4.06 14.23
N GLY A 95 3.25 -4.93 13.75
CA GLY A 95 2.79 -4.93 12.37
C GLY A 95 2.04 -3.64 12.02
N PHE A 96 1.19 -3.14 12.92
CA PHE A 96 0.52 -1.85 12.75
C PHE A 96 1.51 -0.68 12.69
N ALA A 97 2.51 -0.65 13.57
CA ALA A 97 3.52 0.40 13.57
C ALA A 97 4.35 0.42 12.26
N ILE A 98 4.79 -0.76 11.81
CA ILE A 98 5.52 -0.91 10.54
C ILE A 98 4.63 -0.45 9.38
N GLY A 99 3.37 -0.90 9.33
CA GLY A 99 2.41 -0.51 8.29
C GLY A 99 2.16 1.00 8.23
N LEU A 100 2.05 1.69 9.37
CA LEU A 100 1.92 3.15 9.41
C LEU A 100 3.17 3.86 8.89
N ILE A 101 4.36 3.40 9.28
CA ILE A 101 5.63 3.96 8.80
C ILE A 101 5.73 3.82 7.27
N SER A 102 5.32 2.67 6.71
CA SER A 102 5.28 2.47 5.26
C SER A 102 4.28 3.42 4.58
N CYS A 103 3.10 3.65 5.16
CA CYS A 103 2.12 4.62 4.62
C CYS A 103 2.66 6.06 4.63
N LEU A 104 3.39 6.44 5.69
CA LEU A 104 4.06 7.74 5.74
C LEU A 104 5.15 7.85 4.67
N GLY A 105 5.92 6.78 4.45
CA GLY A 105 6.89 6.71 3.35
C GLY A 105 6.25 6.95 1.98
N LEU A 106 5.09 6.32 1.71
CA LEU A 106 4.34 6.53 0.48
C LEU A 106 3.83 7.97 0.33
N LEU A 107 3.34 8.60 1.41
CA LEU A 107 2.91 10.01 1.39
C LEU A 107 4.08 10.97 1.09
N VAL A 108 5.26 10.70 1.66
CA VAL A 108 6.46 11.50 1.38
C VAL A 108 6.85 11.36 -0.08
N VAL A 109 6.88 10.14 -0.62
CA VAL A 109 7.19 9.91 -2.04
C VAL A 109 6.16 10.55 -2.95
N ALA A 110 4.87 10.50 -2.58
CA ALA A 110 3.78 11.08 -3.35
C ALA A 110 3.86 12.62 -3.48
N ASN A 111 4.35 13.31 -2.44
CA ASN A 111 4.48 14.77 -2.44
C ASN A 111 5.85 15.26 -2.96
N PHE A 112 6.90 14.44 -2.85
CA PHE A 112 8.27 14.78 -3.27
C PHE A 112 8.77 13.83 -4.37
N GLN A 113 8.12 13.79 -5.52
CA GLN A 113 8.41 12.78 -6.56
C GLN A 113 9.71 13.02 -7.36
N GLN A 114 10.35 14.19 -7.25
CA GLN A 114 11.41 14.63 -8.17
C GLN A 114 12.78 13.95 -8.02
N THR A 115 12.94 12.97 -7.12
CA THR A 115 14.24 12.32 -6.87
C THR A 115 14.15 10.84 -7.22
N LYS A 116 14.98 10.35 -8.16
CA LYS A 116 15.08 8.90 -8.50
C LYS A 116 15.29 8.01 -7.27
N THR A 117 15.86 8.57 -6.19
CA THR A 117 16.01 7.94 -4.88
C THR A 117 14.68 7.62 -4.20
N LEU A 118 13.67 8.49 -4.33
CA LEU A 118 12.37 8.34 -3.68
C LEU A 118 11.51 7.24 -4.31
N LEU A 119 11.71 6.95 -5.59
CA LEU A 119 11.10 5.79 -6.25
C LEU A 119 11.59 4.45 -5.65
N ARG A 120 12.86 4.37 -5.24
CA ARG A 120 13.39 3.17 -4.57
C ARG A 120 12.81 3.02 -3.16
N VAL A 121 12.58 4.15 -2.49
CA VAL A 121 11.96 4.19 -1.17
C VAL A 121 10.49 3.79 -1.24
N SER A 122 9.72 4.19 -2.27
CA SER A 122 8.33 3.73 -2.42
C SER A 122 8.24 2.24 -2.70
N ALA A 123 9.12 1.70 -3.56
CA ALA A 123 9.18 0.25 -3.77
C ALA A 123 9.43 -0.47 -2.43
N ALA A 124 10.44 -0.05 -1.65
CA ALA A 124 10.69 -0.63 -0.33
C ALA A 124 9.50 -0.47 0.64
N ALA A 125 8.79 0.67 0.58
CA ALA A 125 7.57 0.90 1.36
C ALA A 125 6.42 -0.03 0.95
N GLU A 126 6.26 -0.33 -0.35
CA GLU A 126 5.27 -1.27 -0.86
C GLU A 126 5.58 -2.71 -0.45
N TRP A 127 6.84 -3.13 -0.56
CA TRP A 127 7.27 -4.45 -0.10
C TRP A 127 7.09 -4.62 1.41
N SER A 128 7.39 -3.59 2.21
CA SER A 128 7.14 -3.63 3.66
C SER A 128 5.66 -3.65 4.02
N LEU A 129 4.81 -2.95 3.26
CA LEU A 129 3.35 -3.05 3.36
C LEU A 129 2.86 -4.46 3.04
N GLY A 130 3.37 -5.06 1.97
CA GLY A 130 3.05 -6.44 1.56
C GLY A 130 3.49 -7.48 2.59
N VAL A 131 4.68 -7.34 3.17
CA VAL A 131 5.16 -8.19 4.26
C VAL A 131 4.27 -8.05 5.50
N SER A 132 3.87 -6.83 5.87
CA SER A 132 2.95 -6.59 6.99
C SER A 132 1.57 -7.21 6.75
N PHE A 133 1.15 -7.29 5.49
CA PHE A 133 -0.08 -7.95 5.08
C PHE A 133 0.02 -9.47 5.14
N LEU A 134 1.16 -10.04 4.74
CA LEU A 134 1.43 -11.49 4.80
C LEU A 134 1.57 -11.99 6.23
N THR A 135 2.28 -11.27 7.10
CA THR A 135 2.39 -11.63 8.52
C THR A 135 1.02 -11.65 9.20
N PHE A 136 0.11 -10.75 8.82
CA PHE A 136 -1.28 -10.79 9.24
C PHE A 136 -1.98 -12.08 8.81
N PHE A 137 -1.90 -12.48 7.53
CA PHE A 137 -2.51 -13.73 7.05
C PHE A 137 -1.96 -14.95 7.79
N LEU A 138 -0.65 -15.00 8.04
CA LEU A 138 -0.03 -16.07 8.81
C LEU A 138 -0.46 -16.09 10.28
N THR A 139 -0.72 -14.91 10.86
CA THR A 139 -1.25 -14.81 12.24
C THR A 139 -2.68 -15.32 12.31
N PHE A 140 -3.51 -14.99 11.30
CA PHE A 140 -4.91 -15.40 11.24
C PHE A 140 -5.08 -16.90 10.97
N ILE A 141 -4.27 -17.49 10.09
CA ILE A 141 -4.29 -18.94 9.79
C ILE A 141 -3.92 -19.77 11.03
N ARG A 142 -3.01 -19.28 11.87
CA ARG A 142 -2.62 -19.96 13.12
C ARG A 142 -3.69 -19.93 14.20
N ASP A 143 -4.64 -18.99 14.16
CA ASP A 143 -5.78 -18.95 15.08
C ASP A 143 -6.91 -19.93 14.68
N PHE A 144 -6.87 -20.50 13.46
CA PHE A 144 -7.82 -21.53 13.00
C PHE A 144 -7.32 -22.97 13.16
N GLN A 145 -6.15 -23.17 13.79
CA GLN A 145 -5.63 -24.50 14.19
C GLN A 145 -5.81 -24.69 15.70
#